data_AF-A0A2S8NUR9-F1
#
_entry.id   AF-A0A2S8NUR9-F1
#
_cell.length_a   1.000
_cell.length_b   1.000
_cell.length_c   1.000
_cell.angle_alpha   90.00
_cell.angle_beta   90.00
_cell.angle_gamma   90.00
#
_symmetry.space_group_name_H-M   'P 1'
#
loop_
_entity.id
_entity.type
_entity.pdbx_description
1 polymer ?
#
loop_
_entity_poly.entity_id
_entity_poly.type
_entity_poly.pdbx_seq_one_letter_code
_entity_poly.pdbx_strand_id
1 'polypeptide(L)'
;MYKNQTQFLKEKKIGECFYLTGKLVNYNKGEHFDNVDLLLPENFCVNIKLEEPWNSQCLIKEKIYVFQVILTEKKTKNILLCQDVNLIEKLANLEDIYKYYKYFFSCAPISFQKIDDLIQSYLKQIKNKIIYQITSNLYLRYQRSFLISPAAFKMHHDYYGGLGYHVSNMLKISVDFLTSYPYLNKDLLYAGIILHDMSKIEEFNFEEKTYTKEGVLLGHLILGVNRIHQEALSLGFQGTEEVLILKHLIISHHGLLEYGSAKKPQIAEALLLWHLDDIDAKLTALGDQLTQTSQGTFTIPVNALGKRCFYKPNLDKKINN
;
A
#
# COMPACT_ATOMS: atom_id res chain seq x y z
N MET A 1 22.17 -20.22 7.86
CA MET A 1 21.05 -19.91 8.78
C MET A 1 21.61 -19.88 10.19
N TYR A 2 21.67 -18.68 10.79
CA TYR A 2 22.17 -18.52 12.15
C TYR A 2 21.14 -19.04 13.14
N LYS A 3 21.55 -19.93 14.05
CA LYS A 3 20.65 -20.47 15.08
C LYS A 3 20.46 -19.51 16.27
N ASN A 4 21.38 -18.56 16.46
CA ASN A 4 21.31 -17.50 17.47
C ASN A 4 22.32 -16.37 17.19
N GLN A 5 22.17 -15.24 17.91
CA GLN A 5 23.01 -14.04 17.75
C GLN A 5 24.48 -14.30 18.00
N THR A 6 24.82 -15.13 18.99
CA THR A 6 26.22 -15.45 19.28
C THR A 6 26.94 -16.06 18.09
N GLN A 7 26.28 -16.95 17.33
CA GLN A 7 26.85 -17.52 16.12
C GLN A 7 26.98 -16.49 15.00
N PHE A 8 25.97 -15.62 14.83
CA PHE A 8 26.00 -14.52 13.86
C PHE A 8 27.17 -13.56 14.11
N LEU A 9 27.41 -13.18 15.37
CA LEU A 9 28.48 -12.25 15.73
C LEU A 9 29.87 -12.86 15.61
N LYS A 10 30.03 -14.19 15.70
CA LYS A 10 31.34 -14.85 15.54
C LYS A 10 31.93 -14.73 14.14
N GLU A 11 31.09 -14.53 13.14
CA GLU A 11 31.51 -14.38 11.74
C GLU A 11 31.80 -12.92 11.37
N LYS A 12 31.65 -11.98 12.30
CA LYS A 12 31.86 -10.54 12.12
C LYS A 12 33.13 -10.09 12.83
N LYS A 13 33.83 -9.09 12.29
CA LYS A 13 35.02 -8.52 12.94
C LYS A 13 34.62 -7.43 13.92
N ILE A 14 35.26 -7.42 15.09
CA ILE A 14 35.10 -6.33 16.07
C ILE A 14 35.60 -5.04 15.45
N GLY A 15 34.87 -3.95 15.66
CA GLY A 15 35.16 -2.62 15.10
C GLY A 15 34.71 -2.42 13.65
N GLU A 16 34.16 -3.45 13.00
CA GLU A 16 33.63 -3.33 11.64
C GLU A 16 32.19 -2.80 11.66
N CYS A 17 31.94 -1.75 10.87
CA CYS A 17 30.60 -1.24 10.61
C CYS A 17 29.95 -2.00 9.46
N PHE A 18 28.69 -2.41 9.63
CA PHE A 18 27.91 -3.04 8.57
C PHE A 18 26.42 -2.72 8.72
N TYR A 19 25.64 -3.03 7.68
CA TYR A 19 24.21 -2.78 7.66
C TYR A 19 23.41 -4.03 7.97
N LEU A 20 22.32 -3.84 8.72
CA LEU A 20 21.33 -4.85 9.03
C LEU A 20 19.95 -4.31 8.63
N THR A 21 19.24 -5.06 7.80
CA THR A 21 17.89 -4.70 7.38
C THR A 21 16.90 -5.73 7.88
N GLY A 22 15.88 -5.29 8.62
CA GLY A 22 14.91 -6.19 9.20
C GLY A 22 13.71 -5.48 9.82
N LYS A 23 12.74 -6.27 10.27
CA LYS A 23 11.53 -5.77 10.94
C LYS A 23 11.80 -5.54 12.42
N LEU A 24 11.49 -4.35 12.93
CA LEU A 24 11.57 -4.05 14.35
C LEU A 24 10.42 -4.73 15.09
N VAL A 25 10.75 -5.69 15.95
CA VAL A 25 9.76 -6.47 16.72
C VAL A 25 9.60 -5.91 18.12
N ASN A 26 10.70 -5.43 18.70
CA ASN A 26 10.69 -4.89 20.06
C ASN A 26 11.57 -3.66 20.21
N TYR A 27 11.15 -2.77 21.10
CA TYR A 27 11.91 -1.59 21.52
C TYR A 27 11.62 -1.37 23.00
N ASN A 28 12.65 -1.48 23.85
CA ASN A 28 12.55 -1.31 25.29
C ASN A 28 13.55 -0.27 25.75
N LYS A 29 13.06 0.70 26.54
CA LYS A 29 13.91 1.69 27.18
C LYS A 29 14.64 1.07 28.37
N GLY A 30 15.95 1.33 28.47
CA GLY A 30 16.77 0.87 29.59
C GLY A 30 17.44 2.05 30.30
N GLU A 31 18.03 1.79 31.47
CA GLU A 31 18.70 2.83 32.28
C GLU A 31 19.99 3.39 31.65
N HIS A 32 20.62 2.62 30.74
CA HIS A 32 21.89 2.99 30.09
C HIS A 32 21.88 2.82 28.57
N PHE A 33 20.99 1.95 28.08
CA PHE A 33 20.83 1.67 26.65
C PHE A 33 19.38 1.34 26.38
N ASP A 34 18.86 1.84 25.27
CA ASP A 34 17.66 1.27 24.68
C ASP A 34 18.02 -0.02 23.94
N ASN A 35 17.06 -0.93 23.90
CA ASN A 35 17.23 -2.26 23.32
C ASN A 35 16.24 -2.44 22.19
N VAL A 36 16.75 -2.74 20.99
CA VAL A 36 15.93 -3.08 19.81
C VAL A 36 16.14 -4.53 19.44
N ASP A 37 15.04 -5.25 19.24
CA ASP A 37 15.06 -6.59 18.64
C ASP A 37 14.63 -6.49 17.17
N LEU A 38 15.55 -6.82 16.27
CA LEU A 38 15.39 -6.75 14.83
C LEU A 38 15.28 -8.15 14.23
N LEU A 39 14.15 -8.48 13.61
CA LEU A 39 13.94 -9.73 12.89
C LEU A 39 14.49 -9.60 11.46
N LEU A 40 15.47 -10.43 11.12
CA LEU A 40 16.10 -10.47 9.80
C LEU A 40 15.37 -11.44 8.85
N PRO A 41 15.55 -11.30 7.51
CA PRO A 41 14.89 -12.15 6.50
C PRO A 41 15.06 -13.66 6.69
N GLU A 42 16.15 -14.10 7.32
CA GLU A 42 16.42 -15.51 7.63
C GLU A 42 15.63 -16.03 8.85
N ASN A 43 14.62 -15.28 9.30
CA ASN A 43 13.76 -15.58 10.44
C ASN A 43 14.55 -15.68 11.77
N PHE A 44 15.54 -14.81 11.90
CA PHE A 44 16.47 -14.76 13.02
C PHE A 44 16.51 -13.35 13.63
N CYS A 45 16.39 -13.24 14.95
CA CYS A 45 16.39 -11.95 15.65
C CYS A 45 17.78 -11.57 16.17
N VAL A 46 18.17 -10.33 15.95
CA VAL A 46 19.37 -9.71 16.54
C VAL A 46 18.98 -8.59 17.49
N ASN A 47 19.64 -8.55 18.64
CA ASN A 47 19.51 -7.45 19.59
C ASN A 47 20.56 -6.36 19.30
N ILE A 48 20.10 -5.13 19.12
CA ILE A 48 20.89 -3.93 18.86
C ILE A 48 20.73 -2.98 20.04
N LYS A 49 21.84 -2.42 20.52
CA LYS A 49 21.88 -1.42 21.59
C LYS A 49 21.92 -0.02 20.98
N LEU A 50 21.16 0.90 21.58
CA LEU A 50 21.19 2.32 21.23
C LEU A 50 21.76 3.07 22.44
N GLU A 51 22.87 3.78 22.24
CA GLU A 51 23.55 4.55 23.28
C GLU A 51 22.92 5.93 23.44
N GLU A 52 22.72 6.35 24.70
CA GLU A 52 22.28 7.71 24.99
C GLU A 52 23.43 8.75 24.83
N PRO A 53 23.12 9.97 24.35
CA PRO A 53 21.80 10.42 23.89
C PRO A 53 21.51 9.90 22.48
N TRP A 54 20.53 9.00 22.34
CA TRP A 54 20.06 8.57 21.04
C TRP A 54 19.13 9.66 20.52
N ASN A 55 19.35 10.08 19.28
CA ASN A 55 18.47 11.03 18.60
C ASN A 55 17.07 10.40 18.58
N SER A 56 16.14 10.95 19.34
CA SER A 56 14.87 10.34 19.77
C SER A 56 13.86 10.23 18.62
N GLN A 57 14.24 9.58 17.52
CA GLN A 57 13.30 9.09 16.53
C GLN A 57 12.42 8.04 17.20
N CYS A 58 11.11 8.26 17.15
CA CYS A 58 10.12 7.29 17.60
C CYS A 58 10.21 6.06 16.69
N LEU A 59 10.92 5.03 17.15
CA LEU A 59 10.97 3.74 16.47
C LEU A 59 9.63 3.02 16.66
N ILE A 60 8.93 2.82 15.56
CA ILE A 60 7.62 2.15 15.51
C ILE A 60 7.84 0.66 15.27
N LYS A 61 7.18 -0.18 16.09
CA LYS A 61 7.14 -1.64 15.92
C LYS A 61 6.47 -2.01 14.59
N GLU A 62 6.76 -3.21 14.10
CA GLU A 62 6.22 -3.73 12.83
C GLU A 62 6.60 -2.91 11.58
N LYS A 63 7.66 -2.09 11.66
CA LYS A 63 8.28 -1.44 10.49
C LYS A 63 9.64 -2.03 10.17
N ILE A 64 10.07 -1.87 8.92
CA ILE A 64 11.37 -2.34 8.45
C ILE A 64 12.37 -1.18 8.47
N TYR A 65 13.51 -1.41 9.12
CA TYR A 65 14.59 -0.44 9.23
C TYR A 65 15.88 -1.01 8.66
N VAL A 66 16.73 -0.09 8.19
CA VAL A 66 18.13 -0.31 7.90
C VAL A 66 18.94 0.29 9.04
N PHE A 67 19.56 -0.58 9.83
CA PHE A 67 20.47 -0.21 10.91
C PHE A 67 21.90 -0.25 10.41
N GLN A 68 22.64 0.84 10.57
CA GLN A 68 24.10 0.81 10.55
C GLN A 68 24.56 0.43 11.96
N VAL A 69 25.30 -0.67 12.08
CA VAL A 69 25.77 -1.18 13.37
C VAL A 69 27.27 -1.38 13.36
N ILE A 70 27.88 -1.27 14.54
CA ILE A 70 29.26 -1.66 14.79
C ILE A 70 29.29 -2.77 15.84
N LEU A 71 30.10 -3.81 15.58
CA LEU A 71 30.34 -4.86 16.55
C LEU A 71 31.36 -4.40 17.59
N THR A 72 30.98 -4.39 18.87
CA THR A 72 31.87 -4.00 19.98
C THR A 72 31.88 -5.05 21.08
N GLU A 73 32.93 -5.06 21.89
CA GLU A 73 33.03 -5.92 23.08
C GLU A 73 32.83 -5.09 24.34
N LYS A 74 31.84 -5.45 25.17
CA LYS A 74 31.63 -4.87 26.51
C LYS A 74 31.47 -5.97 27.54
N LYS A 75 32.21 -5.89 28.65
CA LYS A 75 32.15 -6.85 29.77
C LYS A 75 32.18 -8.32 29.29
N THR A 76 33.13 -8.63 28.41
CA THR A 76 33.36 -9.96 27.78
C THR A 76 32.23 -10.51 26.91
N LYS A 77 31.31 -9.65 26.43
CA LYS A 77 30.27 -10.01 25.47
C LYS A 77 30.32 -9.11 24.23
N ASN A 78 30.16 -9.74 23.07
CA ASN A 78 29.99 -9.03 21.80
C ASN A 78 28.57 -8.45 21.72
N ILE A 79 28.47 -7.15 21.44
CA ILE A 79 27.21 -6.42 21.28
C ILE A 79 27.20 -5.67 19.95
N LEU A 80 26.00 -5.49 19.39
CA LEU A 80 25.78 -4.60 18.24
C LEU A 80 25.40 -3.23 18.77
N LEU A 81 26.21 -2.23 18.47
CA LEU A 81 25.91 -0.84 18.80
C LEU A 81 25.38 -0.13 17.55
N CYS A 82 24.23 0.51 17.67
CA CYS A 82 23.65 1.32 16.61
C CYS A 82 24.52 2.55 16.34
N GLN A 83 24.74 2.86 15.06
CA GLN A 83 25.42 4.07 14.61
C GLN A 83 24.45 4.99 13.86
N ASP A 84 23.55 4.41 13.06
CA ASP A 84 22.49 5.13 12.35
C ASP A 84 21.30 4.18 12.11
N VAL A 85 20.10 4.74 11.95
CA VAL A 85 18.89 3.99 11.64
C VAL A 85 17.98 4.78 10.71
N ASN A 86 17.48 4.12 9.68
CA ASN A 86 16.51 4.71 8.75
C ASN A 86 15.45 3.70 8.36
N LEU A 87 14.24 4.19 8.11
CA LEU A 87 13.17 3.41 7.48
C LEU A 87 13.60 2.97 6.08
N ILE A 88 13.35 1.71 5.72
CA ILE A 88 13.74 1.18 4.41
C ILE A 88 13.10 1.97 3.26
N GLU A 89 11.88 2.47 3.46
CA GLU A 89 11.11 3.23 2.49
C GLU A 89 11.74 4.59 2.15
N LYS A 90 12.69 5.07 2.97
CA LYS A 90 13.46 6.29 2.70
C LYS A 90 14.69 6.01 1.85
N LEU A 91 15.33 4.86 2.03
CA LEU A 91 16.65 4.57 1.46
C LEU A 91 16.58 3.73 0.17
N ALA A 92 15.70 2.73 0.13
CA ALA A 92 15.68 1.75 -0.94
C ALA A 92 14.73 2.17 -2.09
N ASN A 93 14.93 1.57 -3.27
CA ASN A 93 13.98 1.65 -4.38
C ASN A 93 12.77 0.72 -4.14
N LEU A 94 11.70 0.90 -4.91
CA LEU A 94 10.45 0.15 -4.74
C LEU A 94 10.61 -1.38 -4.89
N GLU A 95 11.52 -1.84 -5.75
CA GLU A 95 11.75 -3.26 -5.96
C GLU A 95 12.44 -3.90 -4.73
N ASP A 96 13.43 -3.22 -4.16
CA ASP A 96 14.11 -3.69 -2.96
C ASP A 96 13.22 -3.58 -1.72
N ILE A 97 12.43 -2.52 -1.59
CA ILE A 97 11.40 -2.42 -0.54
C ILE A 97 10.47 -3.63 -0.62
N TYR A 98 9.93 -3.94 -1.81
CA TYR A 98 9.04 -5.08 -2.01
C TYR A 98 9.69 -6.42 -1.60
N LYS A 99 10.96 -6.65 -1.95
CA LYS A 99 11.69 -7.86 -1.54
C LYS A 99 11.73 -8.01 -0.02
N TYR A 100 12.10 -6.95 0.70
CA TYR A 100 12.13 -6.98 2.17
C TYR A 100 10.75 -7.16 2.78
N TYR A 101 9.75 -6.46 2.25
CA TYR A 101 8.37 -6.58 2.69
C TYR A 101 7.84 -8.01 2.57
N LYS A 102 8.15 -8.73 1.48
CA LYS A 102 7.74 -10.12 1.28
C LYS A 102 8.28 -11.11 2.33
N TYR A 103 9.39 -10.80 2.98
CA TYR A 103 9.91 -11.67 4.06
C TYR A 103 9.06 -11.59 5.33
N PHE A 104 8.42 -10.45 5.58
CA PHE A 104 7.79 -10.16 6.86
C PHE A 104 6.28 -9.95 6.80
N PHE A 105 5.73 -9.68 5.62
CA PHE A 105 4.33 -9.33 5.42
C PHE A 105 3.72 -9.94 4.15
N SER A 106 2.40 -10.05 4.14
CA SER A 106 1.63 -10.27 2.91
C SER A 106 1.73 -9.05 2.01
N CYS A 107 2.01 -9.28 0.73
CA CYS A 107 2.19 -8.23 -0.27
C CYS A 107 1.40 -8.55 -1.54
N ALA A 108 1.20 -7.53 -2.39
CA ALA A 108 0.57 -7.68 -3.69
C ALA A 108 1.25 -8.76 -4.56
N PRO A 109 0.52 -9.40 -5.50
CA PRO A 109 1.05 -10.47 -6.35
C PRO A 109 2.21 -10.04 -7.27
N ILE A 110 2.33 -8.74 -7.55
CA ILE A 110 3.39 -8.13 -8.34
C ILE A 110 4.12 -7.06 -7.53
N SER A 111 5.37 -6.73 -7.91
CA SER A 111 6.19 -5.78 -7.15
C SER A 111 5.67 -4.35 -7.21
N PHE A 112 6.02 -3.55 -6.19
CA PHE A 112 5.64 -2.14 -6.13
C PHE A 112 6.13 -1.34 -7.34
N GLN A 113 7.32 -1.67 -7.87
CA GLN A 113 7.84 -1.04 -9.09
C GLN A 113 7.00 -1.39 -10.33
N LYS A 114 6.57 -2.65 -10.49
CA LYS A 114 5.71 -3.03 -11.62
C LYS A 114 4.34 -2.35 -11.58
N ILE A 115 3.80 -2.15 -10.38
CA ILE A 115 2.56 -1.40 -10.18
C ILE A 115 2.76 0.06 -10.59
N ASP A 116 3.87 0.68 -10.15
CA ASP A 116 4.24 2.05 -10.53
C ASP A 116 4.35 2.22 -12.04
N ASP A 117 5.15 1.36 -12.68
CA ASP A 117 5.39 1.40 -14.13
C ASP A 117 4.08 1.33 -14.92
N LEU A 118 3.15 0.48 -14.45
CA LEU A 118 1.84 0.34 -15.06
C LEU A 118 1.00 1.61 -14.88
N ILE A 119 0.86 2.12 -13.66
CA ILE A 119 0.07 3.35 -13.41
C ILE A 119 0.64 4.53 -14.19
N GLN A 120 1.96 4.71 -14.18
CA GLN A 120 2.67 5.73 -14.95
C GLN A 120 2.41 5.59 -16.46
N SER A 121 2.28 4.37 -16.98
CA SER A 121 1.98 4.13 -18.39
C SER A 121 0.58 4.63 -18.80
N TYR A 122 -0.42 4.55 -17.90
CA TYR A 122 -1.75 5.11 -18.13
C TYR A 122 -1.78 6.62 -17.87
N LEU A 123 -1.10 7.08 -16.83
CA LEU A 123 -0.99 8.50 -16.49
C LEU A 123 -0.44 9.33 -17.67
N LYS A 124 0.58 8.81 -18.37
CA LYS A 124 1.18 9.45 -19.55
C LYS A 124 0.25 9.55 -20.77
N GLN A 125 -0.88 8.82 -20.77
CA GLN A 125 -1.85 8.84 -21.86
C GLN A 125 -2.93 9.90 -21.71
N ILE A 126 -3.01 10.55 -20.54
CA ILE A 126 -3.94 11.65 -20.28
C ILE A 126 -3.50 12.87 -21.11
N LYS A 127 -4.38 13.35 -22.00
CA LYS A 127 -4.06 14.44 -22.94
C LYS A 127 -4.49 15.81 -22.44
N ASN A 128 -5.61 15.91 -21.71
CA ASN A 128 -6.04 17.15 -21.10
C ASN A 128 -4.99 17.62 -20.09
N LYS A 129 -4.44 18.82 -20.33
CA LYS A 129 -3.33 19.38 -19.56
C LYS A 129 -3.67 19.57 -18.08
N ILE A 130 -4.86 20.07 -17.75
CA ILE A 130 -5.28 20.35 -16.37
C ILE A 130 -5.44 19.04 -15.59
N ILE A 131 -6.14 18.07 -16.19
CA ILE A 131 -6.31 16.74 -15.60
C ILE A 131 -4.95 16.09 -15.38
N TYR A 132 -4.09 16.07 -16.41
CA TYR A 132 -2.75 15.48 -16.31
C TYR A 132 -1.92 16.14 -15.20
N GLN A 133 -1.88 17.47 -15.14
CA GLN A 133 -1.07 18.17 -14.14
C GLN A 133 -1.54 17.88 -12.70
N ILE A 134 -2.84 17.94 -12.45
CA ILE A 134 -3.39 17.63 -11.12
C ILE A 134 -3.13 16.17 -10.76
N THR A 135 -3.49 15.25 -11.64
CA THR A 135 -3.35 13.80 -11.37
C THR A 135 -1.89 13.40 -11.19
N SER A 136 -0.99 13.88 -12.06
CA SER A 136 0.44 13.55 -11.98
C SER A 136 1.10 14.16 -10.75
N ASN A 137 0.82 15.42 -10.42
CA ASN A 137 1.41 16.05 -9.23
C ASN A 137 0.96 15.35 -7.94
N LEU A 138 -0.33 15.02 -7.82
CA LEU A 138 -0.84 14.29 -6.67
C LEU A 138 -0.25 12.88 -6.61
N TYR A 139 -0.25 12.14 -7.71
CA TYR A 139 0.32 10.79 -7.76
C TYR A 139 1.80 10.79 -7.36
N LEU A 140 2.63 11.66 -7.96
CA LEU A 140 4.06 11.73 -7.67
C LEU A 140 4.35 12.17 -6.23
N ARG A 141 3.54 13.11 -5.70
CA ARG A 141 3.66 13.57 -4.30
C ARG A 141 3.44 12.44 -3.30
N TYR A 142 2.51 11.54 -3.58
CA TYR A 142 2.12 10.45 -2.69
C TYR A 142 2.58 9.06 -3.15
N GLN A 143 3.42 8.99 -4.18
CA GLN A 143 3.73 7.76 -4.93
C GLN A 143 4.16 6.61 -4.02
N ARG A 144 5.19 6.82 -3.19
CA ARG A 144 5.73 5.76 -2.32
C ARG A 144 4.69 5.26 -1.31
N SER A 145 4.03 6.17 -0.59
CA SER A 145 2.99 5.80 0.39
C SER A 145 1.82 5.07 -0.29
N PHE A 146 1.40 5.53 -1.46
CA PHE A 146 0.32 4.93 -2.23
C PHE A 146 0.64 3.50 -2.72
N LEU A 147 1.87 3.30 -3.23
CA LEU A 147 2.31 2.01 -3.75
C LEU A 147 2.63 0.98 -2.67
N ILE A 148 2.91 1.42 -1.44
CA ILE A 148 3.18 0.53 -0.30
C ILE A 148 1.90 0.27 0.48
N SER A 149 0.98 1.22 0.59
CA SER A 149 -0.23 1.07 1.40
C SER A 149 -1.13 -0.10 0.96
N PRO A 150 -1.81 -0.75 1.92
CA PRO A 150 -2.93 -1.63 1.63
C PRO A 150 -4.16 -0.85 1.24
N ALA A 151 -5.13 -1.51 0.59
CA ALA A 151 -6.39 -0.87 0.20
C ALA A 151 -7.41 -0.80 1.36
N ALA A 152 -7.29 -1.70 2.35
CA ALA A 152 -8.21 -1.81 3.47
C ALA A 152 -7.60 -2.54 4.68
N PHE A 153 -8.27 -2.47 5.83
CA PHE A 153 -7.85 -3.17 7.06
C PHE A 153 -8.17 -4.66 7.14
N LYS A 154 -9.32 -5.06 6.60
CA LYS A 154 -9.89 -6.42 6.72
C LYS A 154 -10.71 -6.82 5.50
N MET A 155 -10.66 -6.02 4.44
CA MET A 155 -11.40 -6.24 3.20
C MET A 155 -10.45 -6.68 2.09
N HIS A 156 -10.90 -6.68 0.84
CA HIS A 156 -10.04 -7.03 -0.31
C HIS A 156 -8.76 -6.18 -0.31
N HIS A 157 -7.67 -6.77 -0.83
CA HIS A 157 -6.38 -6.08 -0.94
C HIS A 157 -5.83 -5.55 0.41
N ASP A 158 -6.03 -6.26 1.52
CA ASP A 158 -5.55 -5.93 2.87
C ASP A 158 -4.05 -6.27 3.11
N TYR A 159 -3.26 -6.19 2.04
CA TYR A 159 -1.83 -6.48 2.02
C TYR A 159 -1.04 -5.28 1.46
N TYR A 160 0.24 -5.19 1.79
CA TYR A 160 1.07 -4.08 1.29
C TYR A 160 1.12 -4.07 -0.25
N GLY A 161 0.97 -2.88 -0.82
CA GLY A 161 0.77 -2.62 -2.25
C GLY A 161 -0.62 -2.96 -2.78
N GLY A 162 -1.56 -3.30 -1.90
CA GLY A 162 -2.94 -3.59 -2.26
C GLY A 162 -3.65 -2.41 -2.93
N LEU A 163 -3.43 -1.19 -2.44
CA LEU A 163 -4.07 0.02 -2.99
C LEU A 163 -3.62 0.28 -4.43
N GLY A 164 -2.31 0.28 -4.68
CA GLY A 164 -1.77 0.42 -6.03
C GLY A 164 -2.17 -0.73 -6.96
N TYR A 165 -2.23 -1.97 -6.44
CA TYR A 165 -2.62 -3.14 -7.23
C TYR A 165 -4.08 -3.07 -7.68
N HIS A 166 -4.99 -2.69 -6.78
CA HIS A 166 -6.40 -2.43 -7.07
C HIS A 166 -6.57 -1.42 -8.21
N VAL A 167 -5.94 -0.24 -8.08
CA VAL A 167 -5.93 0.80 -9.12
C VAL A 167 -5.35 0.28 -10.44
N SER A 168 -4.29 -0.54 -10.39
CA SER A 168 -3.68 -1.13 -11.59
C SER A 168 -4.62 -2.08 -12.33
N ASN A 169 -5.45 -2.84 -11.62
CA ASN A 169 -6.42 -3.75 -12.22
C ASN A 169 -7.57 -2.98 -12.87
N MET A 170 -8.11 -1.99 -12.18
CA MET A 170 -9.14 -1.11 -12.73
C MET A 170 -8.67 -0.42 -14.02
N LEU A 171 -7.44 0.09 -14.05
CA LEU A 171 -6.85 0.68 -15.26
C LEU A 171 -6.79 -0.32 -16.43
N LYS A 172 -6.32 -1.55 -16.18
CA LYS A 172 -6.28 -2.60 -17.22
C LYS A 172 -7.68 -2.89 -17.78
N ILE A 173 -8.64 -3.13 -16.90
CA ILE A 173 -10.02 -3.49 -17.28
C ILE A 173 -10.70 -2.33 -18.03
N SER A 174 -10.42 -1.09 -17.64
CA SER A 174 -11.01 0.10 -18.26
C SER A 174 -10.73 0.24 -19.76
N VAL A 175 -9.64 -0.35 -20.27
CA VAL A 175 -9.26 -0.29 -21.70
C VAL A 175 -10.33 -0.90 -22.60
N ASP A 176 -10.92 -2.02 -22.20
CA ASP A 176 -11.95 -2.70 -22.98
C ASP A 176 -13.26 -1.91 -22.98
N PHE A 177 -13.59 -1.24 -21.86
CA PHE A 177 -14.74 -0.35 -21.77
C PHE A 177 -14.57 0.89 -22.65
N LEU A 178 -13.39 1.51 -22.66
CA LEU A 178 -13.10 2.65 -23.53
C LEU A 178 -13.19 2.28 -25.02
N THR A 179 -12.85 1.04 -25.37
CA THR A 179 -13.00 0.52 -26.73
C THR A 179 -14.47 0.27 -27.09
N SER A 180 -15.25 -0.26 -26.14
CA SER A 180 -16.64 -0.64 -26.36
C SER A 180 -17.62 0.53 -26.29
N TYR A 181 -17.28 1.59 -25.54
CA TYR A 181 -18.13 2.75 -25.30
C TYR A 181 -17.40 4.05 -25.67
N PRO A 182 -17.42 4.45 -26.96
CA PRO A 182 -16.65 5.60 -27.47
C PRO A 182 -17.03 6.97 -26.89
N TYR A 183 -18.18 7.07 -26.21
CA TYR A 183 -18.61 8.30 -25.53
C TYR A 183 -17.87 8.54 -24.20
N LEU A 184 -17.15 7.54 -23.69
CA LEU A 184 -16.35 7.68 -22.47
C LEU A 184 -15.12 8.54 -22.72
N ASN A 185 -14.89 9.49 -21.82
CA ASN A 185 -13.68 10.29 -21.78
C ASN A 185 -12.55 9.53 -21.08
N LYS A 186 -11.57 9.10 -21.87
CA LYS A 186 -10.38 8.36 -21.39
C LYS A 186 -9.60 9.11 -20.31
N ASP A 187 -9.40 10.42 -20.48
CA ASP A 187 -8.57 11.23 -19.59
C ASP A 187 -9.21 11.33 -18.19
N LEU A 188 -10.53 11.55 -18.16
CA LEU A 188 -11.32 11.58 -16.92
C LEU A 188 -11.36 10.20 -16.25
N LEU A 189 -11.56 9.13 -17.01
CA LEU A 189 -11.64 7.78 -16.45
C LEU A 189 -10.30 7.37 -15.82
N TYR A 190 -9.17 7.58 -16.51
CA TYR A 190 -7.85 7.26 -15.96
C TYR A 190 -7.52 8.11 -14.74
N ALA A 191 -7.81 9.41 -14.78
CA ALA A 191 -7.61 10.28 -13.63
C ALA A 191 -8.48 9.87 -12.44
N GLY A 192 -9.76 9.57 -12.67
CA GLY A 192 -10.69 9.09 -11.66
C GLY A 192 -10.19 7.81 -11.00
N ILE A 193 -9.80 6.81 -11.79
CA ILE A 193 -9.27 5.54 -11.27
C ILE A 193 -7.99 5.77 -10.45
N ILE A 194 -7.05 6.60 -10.91
CA ILE A 194 -5.80 6.84 -10.18
C ILE A 194 -6.04 7.56 -8.85
N LEU A 195 -7.02 8.47 -8.79
CA LEU A 195 -7.22 9.36 -7.65
C LEU A 195 -8.26 8.90 -6.63
N HIS A 196 -9.25 8.07 -7.01
CA HIS A 196 -10.46 7.82 -6.21
C HIS A 196 -10.18 7.46 -4.74
N ASP A 197 -9.20 6.57 -4.53
CA ASP A 197 -8.83 6.05 -3.22
C ASP A 197 -7.46 6.53 -2.73
N MET A 198 -6.81 7.47 -3.43
CA MET A 198 -5.44 7.88 -3.10
C MET A 198 -5.30 8.40 -1.66
N SER A 199 -6.34 9.06 -1.14
CA SER A 199 -6.37 9.60 0.21
C SER A 199 -6.57 8.55 1.31
N LYS A 200 -6.75 7.27 0.98
CA LYS A 200 -6.74 6.18 1.99
C LYS A 200 -5.41 6.11 2.74
N ILE A 201 -4.31 6.55 2.12
CA ILE A 201 -3.00 6.68 2.78
C ILE A 201 -3.01 7.63 4.00
N GLU A 202 -4.01 8.51 4.09
CA GLU A 202 -4.18 9.47 5.18
C GLU A 202 -5.36 9.09 6.10
N GLU A 203 -6.27 8.23 5.62
CA GLU A 203 -7.47 7.82 6.35
C GLU A 203 -7.14 6.87 7.51
N PHE A 204 -6.10 6.04 7.35
CA PHE A 204 -5.76 5.06 8.36
C PHE A 204 -4.26 4.79 8.51
N ASN A 205 -3.88 4.41 9.73
CA ASN A 205 -2.56 3.87 10.06
C ASN A 205 -2.65 2.35 10.02
N PHE A 206 -1.97 1.74 9.04
CA PHE A 206 -2.04 0.31 8.83
C PHE A 206 -1.31 -0.47 9.93
N GLU A 207 -0.15 0.00 10.35
CA GLU A 207 0.69 -0.67 11.35
C GLU A 207 -0.01 -0.72 12.72
N GLU A 208 -0.67 0.36 13.10
CA GLU A 208 -1.43 0.46 14.35
C GLU A 208 -2.84 -0.14 14.24
N LYS A 209 -3.30 -0.43 13.01
CA LYS A 209 -4.67 -0.90 12.72
C LYS A 209 -5.75 0.06 13.23
N THR A 210 -5.50 1.37 13.09
CA THR A 210 -6.36 2.45 13.59
C THR A 210 -6.67 3.47 12.51
N TYR A 211 -7.89 4.01 12.52
CA TYR A 211 -8.20 5.18 11.70
C TYR A 211 -7.55 6.43 12.28
N THR A 212 -7.11 7.35 11.41
CA THR A 212 -6.67 8.67 11.85
C THR A 212 -7.88 9.50 12.28
N LYS A 213 -7.65 10.55 13.07
CA LYS A 213 -8.74 11.47 13.49
C LYS A 213 -9.43 12.08 12.26
N GLU A 214 -8.65 12.47 11.26
CA GLU A 214 -9.14 12.98 9.98
C GLU A 214 -9.87 11.90 9.18
N GLY A 215 -9.40 10.66 9.17
CA GLY A 215 -10.08 9.53 8.54
C GLY A 215 -11.44 9.23 9.17
N VAL A 216 -11.55 9.27 10.50
CA VAL A 216 -12.83 9.08 11.21
C VAL A 216 -13.81 10.22 10.94
N LEU A 217 -13.35 11.47 10.94
CA LEU A 217 -14.23 12.63 10.84
C LEU A 217 -14.58 13.03 9.40
N LEU A 218 -13.71 12.77 8.44
CA LEU A 218 -13.84 13.24 7.05
C LEU A 218 -13.88 12.11 6.02
N GLY A 219 -13.06 11.07 6.22
CA GLY A 219 -12.89 9.97 5.27
C GLY A 219 -12.13 10.35 3.98
N HIS A 220 -11.69 9.34 3.23
CA HIS A 220 -10.84 9.53 2.05
C HIS A 220 -11.51 10.33 0.91
N LEU A 221 -12.84 10.28 0.76
CA LEU A 221 -13.56 11.07 -0.26
C LEU A 221 -13.32 12.56 -0.07
N ILE A 222 -13.56 13.06 1.14
CA ILE A 222 -13.42 14.49 1.46
C ILE A 222 -11.95 14.90 1.46
N LEU A 223 -11.06 14.04 1.97
CA LEU A 223 -9.62 14.27 1.90
C LEU A 223 -9.15 14.37 0.44
N GLY A 224 -9.59 13.47 -0.45
CA GLY A 224 -9.28 13.49 -1.88
C GLY A 224 -9.76 14.76 -2.59
N VAL A 225 -11.00 15.20 -2.33
CA VAL A 225 -11.52 16.47 -2.84
C VAL A 225 -10.66 17.65 -2.38
N ASN A 226 -10.24 17.66 -1.12
CA ASN A 226 -9.38 18.72 -0.57
C ASN A 226 -8.01 18.73 -1.24
N ARG A 227 -7.41 17.56 -1.51
CA ARG A 227 -6.13 17.46 -2.24
C ARG A 227 -6.24 17.99 -3.67
N ILE A 228 -7.30 17.60 -4.39
CA ILE A 228 -7.58 18.11 -5.74
C ILE A 228 -7.78 19.62 -5.69
N HIS A 229 -8.51 20.15 -4.70
CA HIS A 229 -8.75 21.58 -4.58
C HIS A 229 -7.47 22.37 -4.30
N GLN A 230 -6.62 21.89 -3.39
CA GLN A 230 -5.34 22.51 -3.05
C GLN A 230 -4.39 22.54 -4.26
N GLU A 231 -4.31 21.43 -4.99
CA GLU A 231 -3.49 21.35 -6.21
C GLU A 231 -4.04 22.24 -7.34
N ALA A 232 -5.37 22.30 -7.49
CA ALA A 232 -5.97 23.22 -8.42
C ALA A 232 -5.68 24.69 -8.07
N LEU A 233 -5.70 25.07 -6.79
CA LEU A 233 -5.35 26.41 -6.35
C LEU A 233 -3.89 26.75 -6.62
N SER A 234 -2.95 25.84 -6.33
CA SER A 234 -1.52 26.07 -6.57
C SER A 234 -1.19 26.21 -8.06
N LEU A 235 -1.95 25.55 -8.93
CA LEU A 235 -1.80 25.61 -10.38
C LEU A 235 -2.62 26.72 -11.05
N GLY A 236 -3.53 27.39 -10.33
CA GLY A 236 -4.41 28.43 -10.86
C GLY A 236 -5.63 27.91 -11.65
N PHE A 237 -6.09 26.69 -11.36
CA PHE A 237 -7.19 26.00 -12.05
C PHE A 237 -8.48 25.89 -11.23
N GLN A 238 -8.59 26.50 -10.05
CA GLN A 238 -9.67 26.30 -9.09
C GLN A 238 -11.11 26.54 -9.58
N GLY A 239 -11.31 27.14 -10.75
CA GLY A 239 -12.62 27.39 -11.37
C GLY A 239 -12.85 26.65 -12.69
N THR A 240 -11.95 25.78 -13.13
CA THR A 240 -12.16 25.05 -14.40
C THR A 240 -13.11 23.87 -14.23
N GLU A 241 -13.74 23.47 -15.34
CA GLU A 241 -14.68 22.36 -15.37
C GLU A 241 -13.99 21.03 -14.99
N GLU A 242 -12.74 20.82 -15.41
CA GLU A 242 -12.00 19.59 -15.10
C GLU A 242 -11.85 19.38 -13.59
N VAL A 243 -11.61 20.45 -12.83
CA VAL A 243 -11.49 20.38 -11.37
C VAL A 243 -12.83 20.01 -10.74
N LEU A 244 -13.94 20.57 -11.24
CA LEU A 244 -15.27 20.21 -10.76
C LEU A 244 -15.58 18.73 -11.03
N ILE A 245 -15.29 18.26 -12.25
CA ILE A 245 -15.55 16.88 -12.65
C ILE A 245 -14.67 15.89 -11.89
N LEU A 246 -13.37 16.19 -11.69
CA LEU A 246 -12.48 15.36 -10.89
C LEU A 246 -13.00 15.22 -9.46
N LYS A 247 -13.46 16.31 -8.84
CA LYS A 247 -14.09 16.25 -7.51
C LYS A 247 -15.36 15.39 -7.53
N HIS A 248 -16.19 15.50 -8.58
CA HIS A 248 -17.39 14.68 -8.73
C HIS A 248 -17.06 13.18 -8.82
N LEU A 249 -16.01 12.81 -9.57
CA LEU A 249 -15.52 11.43 -9.62
C LEU A 249 -15.18 10.92 -8.22
N ILE A 250 -14.44 11.69 -7.42
CA ILE A 250 -14.09 11.28 -6.05
C ILE A 250 -15.33 11.15 -5.16
N ILE A 251 -16.22 12.15 -5.11
CA ILE A 251 -17.35 12.09 -4.15
C ILE A 251 -18.45 11.10 -4.53
N SER A 252 -18.40 10.55 -5.75
CA SER A 252 -19.43 9.66 -6.28
C SER A 252 -18.97 8.23 -6.51
N HIS A 253 -17.69 7.89 -6.31
CA HIS A 253 -17.17 6.58 -6.68
C HIS A 253 -17.72 5.40 -5.86
N HIS A 254 -18.24 5.62 -4.65
CA HIS A 254 -18.98 4.57 -3.91
C HIS A 254 -20.38 4.29 -4.50
N GLY A 255 -20.83 5.12 -5.45
CA GLY A 255 -22.02 4.89 -6.25
C GLY A 255 -23.35 5.23 -5.59
N LEU A 256 -23.62 4.57 -4.46
CA LEU A 256 -24.87 4.69 -3.72
C LEU A 256 -24.63 5.43 -2.40
N LEU A 257 -25.66 6.15 -1.93
CA LEU A 257 -25.56 6.91 -0.68
C LEU A 257 -25.39 5.97 0.52
N GLU A 258 -26.08 4.83 0.48
CA GLU A 258 -25.96 3.75 1.46
C GLU A 258 -24.58 3.07 1.49
N TYR A 259 -23.75 3.26 0.46
CA TYR A 259 -22.38 2.75 0.39
C TYR A 259 -21.34 3.79 0.83
N GLY A 260 -21.77 4.96 1.29
CA GLY A 260 -20.89 6.03 1.77
C GLY A 260 -20.63 7.13 0.74
N SER A 261 -21.24 7.06 -0.43
CA SER A 261 -21.11 8.09 -1.46
C SER A 261 -21.77 9.40 -1.03
N ALA A 262 -21.11 10.55 -1.23
CA ALA A 262 -21.72 11.85 -0.93
C ALA A 262 -22.72 12.28 -2.03
N LYS A 263 -22.48 11.83 -3.27
CA LYS A 263 -23.40 11.97 -4.41
C LYS A 263 -23.44 10.70 -5.22
N LYS A 264 -24.54 10.48 -5.95
CA LYS A 264 -24.59 9.40 -6.94
C LYS A 264 -23.78 9.81 -8.18
N PRO A 265 -23.25 8.85 -8.97
CA PRO A 265 -22.66 9.15 -10.26
C PRO A 265 -23.65 9.91 -11.17
N GLN A 266 -23.16 10.94 -11.85
CA GLN A 266 -23.97 11.80 -12.73
C GLN A 266 -23.28 12.07 -14.08
N ILE A 267 -22.17 11.38 -14.34
CA ILE A 267 -21.47 11.35 -15.63
C ILE A 267 -21.08 9.90 -15.93
N ALA A 268 -20.82 9.60 -17.19
CA ALA A 268 -20.56 8.23 -17.64
C ALA A 268 -19.30 7.63 -16.97
N GLU A 269 -18.26 8.43 -16.81
CA GLU A 269 -16.99 8.01 -16.21
C GLU A 269 -17.13 7.71 -14.73
N ALA A 270 -17.95 8.48 -14.00
CA ALA A 270 -18.25 8.24 -12.59
C ALA A 270 -19.06 6.95 -12.40
N LEU A 271 -20.01 6.69 -13.30
CA LEU A 271 -20.80 5.46 -13.26
C LEU A 271 -19.92 4.24 -13.49
N LEU A 272 -19.04 4.30 -14.48
CA LEU A 272 -18.10 3.23 -14.75
C LEU A 272 -17.06 3.08 -13.63
N LEU A 273 -16.51 4.18 -13.10
CA LEU A 273 -15.56 4.16 -11.99
C LEU A 273 -16.12 3.40 -10.79
N TRP A 274 -17.35 3.70 -10.39
CA TRP A 274 -18.03 2.97 -9.31
C TRP A 274 -18.12 1.47 -9.59
N HIS A 275 -18.54 1.09 -10.79
CA HIS A 275 -18.65 -0.33 -11.13
C HIS A 275 -17.29 -1.03 -11.20
N LEU A 276 -16.25 -0.37 -11.71
CA LEU A 276 -14.91 -0.95 -11.75
C LEU A 276 -14.36 -1.19 -10.34
N ASP A 277 -14.55 -0.22 -9.43
CA ASP A 277 -14.15 -0.33 -8.03
C ASP A 277 -14.88 -1.52 -7.36
N ASP A 278 -16.21 -1.54 -7.44
CA ASP A 278 -17.04 -2.58 -6.86
C ASP A 278 -16.75 -3.99 -7.42
N ILE A 279 -16.52 -4.10 -8.73
CA ILE A 279 -16.20 -5.37 -9.39
C ILE A 279 -14.84 -5.89 -8.95
N ASP A 280 -13.79 -5.05 -8.98
CA ASP A 280 -12.44 -5.49 -8.59
C ASP A 280 -12.41 -5.89 -7.11
N ALA A 281 -13.01 -5.08 -6.24
CA ALA A 281 -13.20 -5.37 -4.82
C ALA A 281 -13.84 -6.75 -4.57
N LYS A 282 -14.93 -7.05 -5.27
CA LYS A 282 -15.70 -8.29 -5.11
C LYS A 282 -15.00 -9.50 -5.71
N LEU A 283 -14.43 -9.37 -6.90
CA LEU A 283 -13.75 -10.48 -7.59
C LEU A 283 -12.45 -10.85 -6.91
N THR A 284 -11.68 -9.88 -6.39
CA THR A 284 -10.49 -10.16 -5.58
C THR A 284 -10.87 -10.95 -4.33
N ALA A 285 -11.85 -10.45 -3.54
CA ALA A 285 -12.29 -11.14 -2.32
C ALA A 285 -12.80 -12.57 -2.59
N LEU A 286 -13.52 -12.76 -3.70
CA LEU A 286 -13.98 -14.09 -4.11
C LEU A 286 -12.81 -14.99 -4.53
N GLY A 287 -11.89 -14.47 -5.35
CA GLY A 287 -10.71 -15.18 -5.82
C GLY A 287 -9.87 -15.70 -4.66
N ASP A 288 -9.55 -14.83 -3.69
CA ASP A 288 -8.79 -15.18 -2.49
C ASP A 288 -9.49 -16.31 -1.72
N GLN A 289 -10.80 -16.21 -1.53
CA GLN A 289 -11.56 -17.26 -0.85
C GLN A 289 -11.61 -18.58 -1.63
N LEU A 290 -11.72 -18.52 -2.96
CA LEU A 290 -11.74 -19.70 -3.82
C LEU A 290 -10.38 -20.41 -3.86
N THR A 291 -9.26 -19.72 -3.68
CA THR A 291 -7.93 -20.39 -3.60
C THR A 291 -7.85 -21.34 -2.40
N GLN A 292 -8.50 -20.99 -1.29
CA GLN A 292 -8.55 -21.77 -0.06
C GLN A 292 -9.67 -22.83 -0.05
N THR A 293 -10.55 -22.80 -1.05
CA THR A 293 -11.71 -23.69 -1.14
C THR A 293 -11.37 -24.91 -1.98
N SER A 294 -11.75 -26.10 -1.50
CA SER A 294 -11.59 -27.35 -2.25
C SER A 294 -12.48 -27.35 -3.50
N GLN A 295 -12.04 -28.03 -4.56
CA GLN A 295 -12.91 -28.24 -5.73
C GLN A 295 -14.14 -29.05 -5.33
N GLY A 296 -15.28 -28.70 -5.91
CA GLY A 296 -16.56 -29.38 -5.66
C GLY A 296 -17.24 -28.98 -4.35
N THR A 297 -16.76 -27.97 -3.64
CA THR A 297 -17.33 -27.48 -2.38
C THR A 297 -17.68 -25.99 -2.45
N PHE A 298 -18.39 -25.51 -1.42
CA PHE A 298 -18.67 -24.08 -1.25
C PHE A 298 -17.55 -23.39 -0.46
N THR A 299 -17.35 -22.11 -0.75
CA THR A 299 -16.59 -21.20 0.12
C THR A 299 -17.29 -21.04 1.46
N ILE A 300 -16.58 -20.52 2.46
CA ILE A 300 -17.25 -19.87 3.60
C ILE A 300 -17.98 -18.59 3.13
N PRO A 301 -18.88 -18.00 3.94
CA PRO A 301 -19.52 -16.72 3.62
C PRO A 301 -18.52 -15.60 3.33
N VAL A 302 -18.65 -14.94 2.18
CA VAL A 302 -17.76 -13.83 1.77
C VAL A 302 -18.40 -12.48 2.10
N ASN A 303 -17.82 -11.74 3.05
CA ASN A 303 -18.38 -10.47 3.56
C ASN A 303 -18.62 -9.43 2.46
N ALA A 304 -17.64 -9.20 1.57
CA ALA A 304 -17.74 -8.25 0.46
C ALA A 304 -18.86 -8.58 -0.55
N LEU A 305 -19.38 -9.81 -0.51
CA LEU A 305 -20.43 -10.31 -1.42
C LEU A 305 -21.76 -10.55 -0.70
N GLY A 306 -21.99 -9.83 0.41
CA GLY A 306 -23.22 -9.94 1.19
C GLY A 306 -23.31 -11.25 1.96
N LYS A 307 -22.16 -11.79 2.42
CA LYS A 307 -22.05 -13.06 3.17
C LYS A 307 -22.62 -14.27 2.43
N ARG A 308 -22.59 -14.23 1.09
CA ARG A 308 -22.95 -15.39 0.26
C ARG A 308 -21.80 -16.40 0.21
N CYS A 309 -22.15 -17.68 0.09
CA CYS A 309 -21.21 -18.75 -0.23
C CYS A 309 -21.22 -18.99 -1.74
N PHE A 310 -20.06 -19.32 -2.30
CA PHE A 310 -19.88 -19.56 -3.73
C PHE A 310 -19.36 -20.98 -3.96
N TYR A 311 -19.90 -21.67 -4.96
CA TYR A 311 -19.45 -23.01 -5.30
C TYR A 311 -18.18 -22.95 -6.15
N LYS A 312 -17.16 -23.75 -5.81
CA LYS A 312 -15.96 -23.93 -6.65
C LYS A 312 -16.17 -25.16 -7.54
N PRO A 313 -16.42 -25.01 -8.85
CA PRO A 313 -16.72 -26.15 -9.71
C PRO A 313 -15.55 -27.15 -9.77
N ASN A 314 -15.86 -28.45 -9.82
CA ASN A 314 -14.89 -29.50 -10.09
C ASN A 314 -14.97 -29.93 -11.57
N LEU A 315 -14.82 -28.95 -12.46
CA LEU A 315 -14.89 -29.15 -13.91
C LEU A 315 -13.51 -29.20 -14.57
N ASP A 316 -12.51 -28.62 -13.90
CA ASP A 316 -11.12 -28.65 -14.35
C ASP A 316 -10.48 -29.99 -13.96
N LYS A 317 -10.90 -31.07 -14.62
CA LYS A 317 -10.00 -32.22 -14.77
C LYS A 317 -8.83 -31.73 -15.61
N LYS A 318 -7.67 -31.48 -14.98
CA LYS A 318 -6.41 -31.44 -15.73
C LYS A 318 -6.33 -32.75 -16.50
N ILE A 319 -6.51 -32.67 -17.82
CA ILE A 319 -6.17 -33.76 -18.72
C ILE A 319 -4.65 -33.90 -18.57
N ASN A 320 -4.21 -34.89 -17.81
CA ASN A 320 -2.82 -35.33 -17.84
C ASN A 320 -2.59 -35.88 -19.26
N ASN A 321 -2.03 -35.06 -20.15
CA ASN A 321 -1.37 -35.52 -21.36
C ASN A 321 0.12 -35.63 -21.09
#